data_AF-A0A434RZS1-F1
#
_entry.id   AF-A0A434RZS1-F1
#
_cell.length_a   1.000
_cell.length_b   1.000
_cell.length_c   1.000
_cell.angle_alpha   90.00
_cell.angle_beta   90.00
_cell.angle_gamma   90.00
#
_symmetry.space_group_name_H-M   'P 1'
#
loop_
_entity.id
_entity.type
_entity.pdbx_description
1 polymer ?
#
loop_
_entity_poly.entity_id
_entity_poly.type
_entity_poly.pdbx_seq_one_letter_code
_entity_poly.pdbx_strand_id
1 'polypeptide(L)' 'TMRPVSGGLVIPAGGKVALKPGGYHLMFIGLKRQPKQGEKFPATLTFEKAGSVKVEFAVEGMGEMGSMDDHAE' A
#
# COMPACT_ATOMS: atom_id res chain seq x y z
N THR A 1 3.17 15.93 8.48
CA THR A 1 4.07 15.89 7.31
C THR A 1 4.37 14.43 6.99
N MET A 2 4.43 14.07 5.70
CA MET A 2 4.79 12.70 5.30
C MET A 2 6.31 12.53 5.42
N ARG A 3 6.77 11.40 5.98
CA ARG A 3 8.19 11.10 6.17
C ARG A 3 8.50 9.69 5.66
N PRO A 4 9.57 9.50 4.86
CA PRO A 4 9.97 8.17 4.43
C PRO A 4 10.46 7.35 5.63
N VAL A 5 10.15 6.06 5.62
CA VAL A 5 10.64 5.11 6.63
C VAL A 5 11.92 4.48 6.12
N SER A 6 13.06 4.79 6.75
CA SER A 6 14.35 4.20 6.43
C SER A 6 14.49 2.80 7.02
N GLY A 7 14.95 1.83 6.23
CA GLY A 7 15.19 0.46 6.70
C GLY A 7 13.98 -0.48 6.59
N GLY A 8 12.87 -0.03 5.99
CA GLY A 8 11.66 -0.84 5.81
C GLY A 8 10.69 -0.78 6.99
N LEU A 9 9.59 -1.53 6.89
CA LEU A 9 8.52 -1.56 7.88
C LEU A 9 8.45 -2.94 8.55
N VAL A 10 8.70 -3.00 9.85
CA VAL A 10 8.67 -4.25 10.61
C VAL A 10 7.22 -4.70 10.79
N ILE A 11 6.94 -5.94 10.40
CA ILE A 11 5.68 -6.62 10.72
C ILE A 11 5.96 -7.55 11.90
N PRO A 12 5.33 -7.32 13.07
CA PRO A 12 5.55 -8.16 14.24
C PRO A 12 5.06 -9.59 14.00
N ALA A 13 5.73 -10.57 14.60
CA ALA A 13 5.35 -11.97 14.49
C ALA A 13 3.91 -12.19 14.97
N GLY A 14 3.09 -12.85 14.15
CA GLY A 14 1.67 -13.07 14.44
C GLY A 14 0.80 -11.81 14.46
N GLY A 15 1.36 -10.65 14.11
CA GLY A 15 0.65 -9.37 14.08
C GLY A 15 0.41 -8.85 12.66
N LYS A 16 -0.13 -7.63 12.60
CA LYS A 16 -0.45 -6.92 11.36
C LYS A 16 0.01 -5.46 11.47
N VAL A 17 0.37 -4.86 10.34
CA VAL A 17 0.60 -3.42 10.22
C VAL A 17 -0.39 -2.86 9.22
N ALA A 18 -1.15 -1.85 9.63
CA ALA A 18 -2.14 -1.22 8.78
C ALA A 18 -1.52 -0.06 8.01
N LEU A 19 -1.69 -0.08 6.68
CA LEU A 19 -1.38 1.05 5.81
C LEU A 19 -2.66 1.84 5.57
N LYS A 20 -2.76 3.05 6.13
CA LYS A 20 -3.97 3.86 6.09
C LYS A 20 -3.68 5.37 6.13
N PRO A 21 -4.63 6.20 5.67
CA PRO A 21 -4.54 7.65 5.82
C PRO A 21 -4.27 8.06 7.28
N GLY A 22 -3.35 9.01 7.46
CA GLY A 22 -2.93 9.46 8.80
C GLY A 22 -1.94 8.53 9.52
N GLY A 23 -1.61 7.37 8.95
CA GLY A 23 -0.59 6.45 9.45
C GLY A 23 0.47 6.11 8.40
N TYR A 24 0.99 4.88 8.47
CA TYR A 24 1.85 4.35 7.42
C TYR A 24 1.07 4.27 6.11
N HIS A 25 1.71 4.62 5.01
CA HIS A 25 1.14 4.54 3.68
C HIS A 25 2.25 4.34 2.65
N LEU A 26 1.88 3.77 1.50
CA LEU A 26 2.78 3.66 0.36
C LEU A 26 2.68 4.94 -0.48
N MET A 27 3.83 5.45 -0.91
CA MET A 27 3.90 6.60 -1.79
C MET A 27 4.52 6.18 -3.11
N PHE A 28 3.74 6.24 -4.18
CA PHE A 28 4.23 6.02 -5.54
C PHE A 28 4.89 7.29 -6.05
N ILE A 29 6.18 7.23 -6.38
CA ILE A 29 6.97 8.37 -6.86
C ILE A 29 7.37 8.13 -8.32
N GLY A 30 7.37 9.18 -9.14
CA GLY A 30 7.86 9.12 -10.52
C GLY A 30 6.99 8.29 -11.46
N LEU A 31 5.68 8.25 -11.21
CA LEU A 31 4.73 7.56 -12.08
C LEU A 31 4.79 8.13 -13.50
N LYS A 32 4.97 7.25 -14.50
CA LYS A 32 4.99 7.63 -15.93
C LYS A 32 3.63 8.10 -16.45
N ARG A 33 2.56 7.64 -15.80
CA ARG A 33 1.17 8.04 -16.06
C ARG A 33 0.44 8.13 -14.74
N GLN A 34 -0.52 9.04 -14.66
CA GLN A 34 -1.47 9.06 -13.54
C GLN A 34 -2.38 7.81 -13.64
N PRO A 35 -2.52 7.03 -12.55
CA PRO A 35 -3.53 5.98 -12.47
C PRO A 35 -4.93 6.59 -12.56
N LYS A 36 -5.87 5.91 -13.24
CA LYS A 36 -7.26 6.39 -13.33
C LYS A 36 -8.14 5.63 -12.35
N GLN A 37 -9.15 6.31 -11.81
CA GLN A 37 -10.15 5.69 -10.94
C GLN A 37 -10.78 4.46 -11.61
N GLY A 38 -10.98 3.39 -10.85
CA GLY A 38 -11.52 2.12 -11.32
C GLY A 38 -10.48 1.22 -12.01
N GLU A 39 -9.24 1.68 -12.23
CA GLU A 39 -8.16 0.82 -12.68
C GLU A 39 -7.58 0.00 -11.52
N LYS A 40 -7.00 -1.15 -11.86
CA LYS A 40 -6.13 -1.89 -10.97
C LYS A 40 -4.67 -1.53 -11.25
N PHE A 41 -3.92 -1.27 -10.19
CA PHE A 41 -2.51 -0.93 -10.25
C PHE A 41 -1.69 -2.09 -9.66
N PRO A 42 -1.09 -2.96 -10.51
CA PRO A 42 -0.30 -4.08 -10.03
C PRO A 42 1.02 -3.58 -9.42
N ALA A 43 1.38 -4.16 -8.29
CA ALA A 43 2.62 -3.89 -7.58
C ALA A 43 3.18 -5.17 -6.98
N THR A 44 4.41 -5.10 -6.49
CA THR A 44 5.05 -6.22 -5.81
C THR A 44 5.62 -5.71 -4.49
N LEU A 45 5.17 -6.32 -3.39
CA LEU A 45 5.69 -6.09 -2.06
C LEU A 45 6.82 -7.08 -1.82
N THR A 46 8.00 -6.58 -1.50
CA THR A 46 9.14 -7.44 -1.16
C THR A 46 9.26 -7.53 0.35
N PHE A 47 9.03 -8.73 0.88
CA PHE A 47 9.25 -9.06 2.28
C PHE A 47 10.59 -9.75 2.44
N GLU A 48 11.36 -9.34 3.45
CA GLU A 48 12.69 -9.91 3.71
C GLU A 48 12.65 -11.43 3.92
N LYS A 49 11.62 -11.94 4.63
CA LYS A 49 11.50 -13.37 4.98
C LYS A 49 10.57 -14.16 4.08
N ALA A 50 9.50 -13.54 3.58
CA ALA A 50 8.48 -14.22 2.77
C ALA A 50 8.73 -14.09 1.24
N GLY A 51 9.69 -13.26 0.84
CA GLY A 51 9.97 -12.98 -0.57
C GLY A 51 9.01 -11.98 -1.19
N SER A 52 8.85 -12.04 -2.50
CA SER A 52 8.04 -11.10 -3.27
C SER A 52 6.59 -11.56 -3.40
N VAL A 53 5.66 -10.69 -3.01
CA VAL A 53 4.22 -10.90 -3.11
C VAL A 53 3.64 -9.92 -4.11
N LYS A 54 2.93 -10.42 -5.12
CA LYS A 54 2.21 -9.58 -6.09
C LYS A 54 0.90 -9.13 -5.46
N VAL A 55 0.61 -7.84 -5.55
CA VAL A 55 -0.64 -7.24 -5.07
C VAL A 55 -1.22 -6.35 -6.15
N GLU A 56 -2.55 -6.26 -6.22
CA GLU A 56 -3.24 -5.32 -7.10
C GLU A 56 -3.92 -4.26 -6.24
N PHE A 57 -3.54 -2.99 -6.43
CA PHE A 57 -4.20 -1.88 -5.75
C PHE A 57 -5.36 -1.37 -6.59
N ALA A 58 -6.56 -1.26 -6.01
CA ALA A 58 -7.66 -0.54 -6.64
C ALA A 58 -7.35 0.96 -6.60
N VAL A 59 -7.51 1.65 -7.73
CA VAL A 59 -7.35 3.11 -7.81
C VAL A 59 -8.71 3.76 -7.54
N GLU A 60 -8.80 4.47 -6.42
CA GLU A 60 -10.03 5.13 -5.97
C GLU A 60 -9.89 6.66 -5.96
N GLY A 61 -11.02 7.37 -5.98
CA GLY A 61 -11.04 8.83 -5.89
C GLY A 61 -10.57 9.33 -4.52
N MET A 62 -9.78 10.41 -4.49
CA MET A 62 -9.39 11.05 -3.23
C MET A 62 -10.63 11.65 -2.53
N GLY A 63 -11.22 10.87 -1.61
CA GLY A 63 -12.46 11.20 -0.90
C GLY A 63 -13.33 9.99 -0.56
N GLU A 64 -13.11 8.85 -1.24
CA GLU A 64 -13.90 7.61 -1.04
C GLU A 64 -13.27 6.64 -0.02
N MET A 65 -12.13 6.98 0.59
CA MET A 65 -11.39 6.15 1.57
C MET A 65 -12.14 5.88 2.91
N GLY A 66 -13.45 6.10 2.96
CA GLY A 66 -14.31 5.77 4.10
C GLY A 66 -14.69 4.29 4.21
N SER A 67 -14.44 3.50 3.17
CA SER A 67 -14.80 2.06 3.12
C SER A 67 -13.58 1.23 2.76
N MET A 68 -12.65 1.08 3.70
CA MET A 68 -11.52 0.15 3.54
C MET A 68 -12.06 -1.26 3.83
N ASP A 69 -12.55 -1.95 2.80
CA ASP A 69 -12.74 -3.40 2.88
C ASP A 69 -11.38 -4.06 3.17
N ASP A 70 -11.33 -4.86 4.24
CA ASP A 70 -10.15 -5.60 4.64
C ASP A 70 -9.65 -6.46 3.46
N HIS A 71 -8.55 -6.03 2.84
CA HIS A 71 -7.79 -6.85 1.89
C HIS A 71 -7.05 -7.96 2.66
N ALA A 72 -7.81 -8.92 3.16
CA ALA A 72 -7.36 -10.20 3.63
C ALA A 72 -7.88 -11.24 2.64
N GLU A 73 -7.00 -11.70 1.76
CA GLU A 73 -7.10 -13.06 1.22
C GLU A 73 -5.76 -13.76 1.43
#